data_AF-A0A0J9FWI2-F1
#
_entry.id   AF-A0A0J9FWI2-F1
#
_cell.length_a   1.000
_cell.length_b   1.000
_cell.length_c   1.000
_cell.angle_alpha   90.00
_cell.angle_beta   90.00
_cell.angle_gamma   90.00
#
_symmetry.space_group_name_H-M   'P 1'
#
loop_
_entity.id
_entity.type
_entity.pdbx_description
1 polymer ?
#
loop_
_entity_poly.entity_id
_entity_poly.type
_entity_poly.pdbx_seq_one_letter_code
_entity_poly.pdbx_strand_id
1 'polypeptide(L)'
;MMKHQNLLALLLTMFSVITVSCSNDDEDEDLMGKWYRVSDFDGLARGEATSFTIGNKGYLTGGYDARKHLNDLWEYDMELDFWTQKASFPGTSRSSSTAFSVGGKGYFGTGYDGKNYYNDFWEYNPGTNAWSSKKDYPGSARNDAIAFGLSDKGYLGSGYNGNYLKDFYCYDPQTDTWEQIVSLGGSKRRGAACFVINDIAYVCSGFNNGEYVKDFWKYDPSQKRWIQLRDITDTSDATYDNKYNSITRIYGVAFVIDGQAYLTCGGAPDLRSNTWKYSPTNDLWEEVAKFKGAPRTATASFSNGDKGFIVTGRSNNYRFDDIWELHPYEYDDDNYENN
;
A
#
# COMPACT_ATOMS: atom_id res chain seq x y z
N MET A 1 -58.97 56.15 -32.85
CA MET A 1 -59.85 54.97 -32.70
C MET A 1 -58.96 53.73 -32.74
N MET A 2 -58.72 53.09 -31.58
CA MET A 2 -58.11 51.75 -31.38
C MET A 2 -56.65 51.59 -31.89
N LYS A 3 -55.68 50.99 -31.17
CA LYS A 3 -55.69 49.89 -30.19
C LYS A 3 -54.36 49.92 -29.41
N HIS A 4 -54.41 49.64 -28.10
CA HIS A 4 -53.28 49.15 -27.31
C HIS A 4 -52.82 47.79 -27.83
N GLN A 5 -51.50 47.57 -27.95
CA GLN A 5 -50.91 46.24 -27.79
C GLN A 5 -49.56 46.34 -27.09
N ASN A 6 -49.51 45.80 -25.87
CA ASN A 6 -48.30 45.43 -25.15
C ASN A 6 -47.56 44.35 -25.95
N LEU A 7 -46.23 44.46 -26.11
CA LEU A 7 -45.43 43.31 -26.49
C LEU A 7 -44.37 43.02 -25.43
N LEU A 8 -44.57 41.87 -24.82
CA LEU A 8 -43.84 41.18 -23.78
C LEU A 8 -42.45 40.76 -24.30
N ALA A 9 -41.40 41.01 -23.52
CA ALA A 9 -40.08 40.42 -23.76
C ALA A 9 -40.13 38.92 -23.43
N LEU A 10 -39.84 38.06 -24.41
CA LEU A 10 -39.68 36.62 -24.21
C LEU A 10 -38.19 36.28 -24.40
N LEU A 11 -37.45 36.17 -23.29
CA LEU A 11 -36.12 35.57 -23.25
C LEU A 11 -36.29 34.05 -23.34
N LEU A 12 -35.99 33.45 -24.50
CA LEU A 12 -35.85 32.01 -24.64
C LEU A 12 -34.50 31.57 -24.05
N THR A 13 -34.51 31.08 -22.82
CA THR A 13 -33.40 30.31 -22.27
C THR A 13 -33.51 28.88 -22.80
N MET A 14 -32.59 28.51 -23.71
CA MET A 14 -32.39 27.13 -24.15
C MET A 14 -31.97 26.27 -22.95
N PHE A 15 -32.89 25.49 -22.42
CA PHE A 15 -32.62 24.44 -21.45
C PHE A 15 -32.24 23.19 -22.24
N SER A 16 -30.94 22.92 -22.38
CA SER A 16 -30.45 21.68 -22.99
C SER A 16 -30.73 20.52 -22.04
N VAL A 17 -31.80 19.78 -22.33
CA VAL A 17 -32.11 18.51 -21.68
C VAL A 17 -31.14 17.46 -22.23
N ILE A 18 -30.15 17.07 -21.42
CA ILE A 18 -29.31 15.91 -21.72
C ILE A 18 -30.13 14.67 -21.35
N THR A 19 -30.69 14.00 -22.36
CA THR A 19 -31.23 12.65 -22.19
C THR A 19 -30.07 11.66 -22.26
N VAL A 20 -29.68 11.09 -21.12
CA VAL A 20 -28.79 9.93 -21.07
C VAL A 20 -29.58 8.73 -21.59
N SER A 21 -29.22 8.26 -22.78
CA SER A 21 -29.64 6.98 -23.31
C SER A 21 -28.71 5.92 -22.74
N CYS A 22 -29.24 5.01 -21.92
CA CYS A 22 -28.49 3.84 -21.48
C CYS A 22 -28.34 2.88 -22.67
N SER A 23 -27.16 2.86 -23.30
CA SER A 23 -26.66 1.68 -23.98
C SER A 23 -25.76 0.93 -22.98
N ASN A 24 -26.14 -0.31 -22.69
CA ASN A 24 -25.24 -1.29 -22.11
C ASN A 24 -24.21 -1.65 -23.18
N ASP A 25 -23.08 -0.96 -23.18
CA ASP A 25 -21.87 -1.41 -23.83
C ASP A 25 -20.76 -1.17 -22.82
N ASP A 26 -19.98 -2.22 -22.52
CA ASP A 26 -18.73 -2.14 -21.76
C ASP A 26 -17.75 -1.30 -22.58
N GLU A 27 -17.91 0.02 -22.55
CA GLU A 27 -16.92 0.93 -23.10
C GLU A 27 -15.66 0.79 -22.23
N ASP A 28 -14.67 0.14 -22.84
CA ASP A 28 -13.27 0.07 -22.41
C ASP A 28 -12.73 1.49 -22.17
N GLU A 29 -13.08 2.10 -21.04
CA GLU A 29 -12.57 3.42 -20.64
C GLU A 29 -11.05 3.33 -20.51
N ASP A 30 -10.33 4.19 -21.24
CA ASP A 30 -8.89 4.37 -21.07
C ASP A 30 -8.63 4.84 -19.62
N LEU A 31 -8.23 3.89 -18.76
CA LEU A 31 -7.97 4.19 -17.36
C LEU A 31 -6.64 4.92 -17.22
N MET A 32 -6.57 5.82 -16.23
CA MET A 32 -5.31 6.46 -15.86
C MET A 32 -4.31 5.49 -15.27
N GLY A 33 -3.04 5.71 -15.59
CA GLY A 33 -1.93 4.87 -15.17
C GLY A 33 -1.43 3.99 -16.32
N LYS A 34 -0.11 3.83 -16.41
CA LYS A 34 0.51 2.84 -17.30
C LYS A 34 1.64 2.15 -16.57
N TRP A 35 1.72 0.83 -16.70
CA TRP A 35 2.74 0.03 -16.02
C TRP A 35 3.84 -0.37 -16.99
N TYR A 36 5.09 -0.08 -16.63
CA TYR A 36 6.26 -0.48 -17.38
C TYR A 36 7.05 -1.53 -16.60
N ARG A 37 7.49 -2.59 -17.27
CA ARG A 37 8.47 -3.49 -16.70
C ARG A 37 9.84 -2.83 -16.76
N VAL A 38 10.56 -2.82 -15.64
CA VAL A 38 11.91 -2.27 -15.49
C VAL A 38 12.90 -3.40 -15.17
N SER A 39 14.10 -3.12 -14.64
CA SER A 39 15.09 -4.14 -14.31
C SER A 39 14.50 -5.29 -13.50
N ASP A 40 15.01 -6.50 -13.70
CA ASP A 40 14.70 -7.61 -12.80
C ASP A 40 15.50 -7.48 -11.50
N PHE A 41 15.02 -8.16 -10.46
CA PHE A 41 15.67 -8.24 -9.16
C PHE A 41 16.89 -9.16 -9.22
N ASP A 42 18.08 -8.63 -8.91
CA ASP A 42 19.34 -9.38 -8.92
C ASP A 42 19.44 -10.44 -7.82
N GLY A 43 18.60 -10.36 -6.80
CA GLY A 43 18.51 -11.35 -5.74
C GLY A 43 17.62 -12.54 -6.10
N LEU A 44 17.45 -13.46 -5.15
CA LEU A 44 16.55 -14.59 -5.34
C LEU A 44 15.08 -14.15 -5.39
N ALA A 45 14.33 -14.61 -6.40
CA ALA A 45 12.88 -14.49 -6.45
C ALA A 45 12.23 -14.97 -5.15
N ARG A 46 11.36 -14.16 -4.55
CA ARG A 46 10.80 -14.42 -3.21
C ARG A 46 9.42 -13.82 -3.01
N GLY A 47 8.67 -14.38 -2.07
CA GLY A 47 7.48 -13.74 -1.51
C GLY A 47 7.72 -13.32 -0.06
N GLU A 48 6.80 -12.53 0.48
CA GLU A 48 6.77 -12.16 1.91
C GLU A 48 8.04 -11.41 2.35
N ALA A 49 8.73 -10.79 1.39
CA ALA A 49 9.80 -9.85 1.65
C ALA A 49 9.23 -8.54 2.20
N THR A 50 10.08 -7.76 2.85
CA THR A 50 9.70 -6.50 3.48
C THR A 50 10.51 -5.38 2.84
N SER A 51 9.81 -4.28 2.51
CA SER A 51 10.44 -3.10 1.94
C SER A 51 10.34 -1.87 2.84
N PHE A 52 11.28 -0.95 2.63
CA PHE A 52 11.20 0.44 3.07
C PHE A 52 11.86 1.36 2.02
N THR A 53 11.57 2.66 2.06
CA THR A 53 12.06 3.62 1.07
C THR A 53 12.76 4.79 1.76
N ILE A 54 13.96 5.15 1.27
CA ILE A 54 14.72 6.29 1.77
C ILE A 54 15.13 7.14 0.56
N GLY A 55 14.50 8.31 0.42
CA GLY A 55 14.71 9.17 -0.76
C GLY A 55 14.40 8.40 -2.04
N ASN A 56 15.33 8.41 -3.00
CA ASN A 56 15.18 7.72 -4.27
C ASN A 56 15.62 6.23 -4.27
N LYS A 57 15.70 5.61 -3.10
CA LYS A 57 16.19 4.24 -2.93
C LYS A 57 15.15 3.35 -2.28
N GLY A 58 14.79 2.27 -2.95
CA GLY A 58 14.01 1.18 -2.38
C GLY A 58 14.91 0.16 -1.69
N TYR A 59 14.54 -0.35 -0.53
CA TYR A 59 15.30 -1.37 0.19
C TYR A 59 14.45 -2.61 0.43
N LEU A 60 14.94 -3.79 0.03
CA LEU A 60 14.25 -5.07 0.19
C LEU A 60 15.05 -6.02 1.08
N THR A 61 14.41 -6.59 2.09
CA THR A 61 15.03 -7.56 3.00
C THR A 61 14.08 -8.68 3.37
N GLY A 62 14.64 -9.80 3.82
CA GLY A 62 13.87 -10.96 4.27
C GLY A 62 13.14 -11.68 3.13
N GLY A 63 12.05 -12.34 3.48
CA GLY A 63 11.21 -13.10 2.56
C GLY A 63 11.54 -14.59 2.52
N TYR A 64 10.83 -15.31 1.65
CA TYR A 64 10.90 -16.77 1.51
C TYR A 64 10.99 -17.19 0.03
N ASP A 65 12.06 -17.90 -0.33
CA ASP A 65 12.38 -18.31 -1.71
C ASP A 65 11.81 -19.69 -2.13
N ALA A 66 10.90 -20.26 -1.33
CA ALA A 66 10.38 -21.64 -1.45
C ALA A 66 11.21 -22.72 -0.75
N ARG A 67 12.39 -22.38 -0.26
CA ARG A 67 13.31 -23.33 0.37
C ARG A 67 13.71 -22.86 1.76
N LYS A 68 14.05 -21.58 1.89
CA LYS A 68 14.51 -20.98 3.13
C LYS A 68 14.04 -19.53 3.26
N HIS A 69 13.98 -19.08 4.50
CA HIS A 69 13.85 -17.66 4.80
C HIS A 69 15.17 -16.96 4.52
N LEU A 70 15.10 -15.66 4.22
CA LEU A 70 16.24 -14.87 3.79
C LEU A 70 16.53 -13.72 4.77
N ASN A 71 17.72 -13.13 4.66
CA ASN A 71 18.19 -11.98 5.46
C ASN A 71 19.14 -11.07 4.67
N ASP A 72 19.34 -11.32 3.38
CA ASP A 72 20.03 -10.39 2.51
C ASP A 72 19.24 -9.09 2.39
N LEU A 73 19.96 -7.97 2.28
CA LEU A 73 19.41 -6.66 2.03
C LEU A 73 19.85 -6.20 0.64
N TRP A 74 18.90 -5.68 -0.13
CA TRP A 74 19.14 -5.13 -1.45
C TRP A 74 18.62 -3.70 -1.52
N GLU A 75 19.37 -2.83 -2.19
CA GLU A 75 19.01 -1.44 -2.48
C GLU A 75 18.75 -1.31 -3.98
N TYR A 76 17.59 -0.79 -4.36
CA TYR A 76 17.22 -0.45 -5.73
C TYR A 76 17.34 1.06 -5.94
N ASP A 77 18.05 1.46 -6.98
CA ASP A 77 18.08 2.84 -7.46
C ASP A 77 16.91 3.09 -8.43
N MET A 78 15.93 3.89 -8.01
CA MET A 78 14.73 4.17 -8.82
C MET A 78 15.00 5.10 -10.02
N GLU A 79 16.14 5.83 -10.05
CA GLU A 79 16.55 6.63 -11.21
C GLU A 79 17.40 5.83 -12.18
N LEU A 80 18.31 5.03 -11.63
CA LEU A 80 19.32 4.34 -12.45
C LEU A 80 18.92 2.90 -12.82
N ASP A 81 17.79 2.42 -12.32
CA ASP A 81 17.21 1.12 -12.62
C ASP A 81 18.19 -0.06 -12.42
N PHE A 82 18.81 -0.12 -11.23
CA PHE A 82 19.65 -1.28 -10.86
C PHE A 82 19.64 -1.55 -9.36
N TRP A 83 20.02 -2.78 -9.02
CA TRP A 83 20.15 -3.25 -7.65
C TRP A 83 21.59 -3.27 -7.17
N THR A 84 21.77 -3.03 -5.87
CA THR A 84 23.05 -3.19 -5.17
C THR A 84 22.82 -4.01 -3.91
N GLN A 85 23.56 -5.10 -3.75
CA GLN A 85 23.53 -5.85 -2.51
C GLN A 85 24.19 -5.06 -1.38
N LYS A 86 23.51 -4.96 -0.24
CA LYS A 86 23.96 -4.24 0.96
C LYS A 86 24.30 -5.22 2.07
N ALA A 87 24.73 -4.69 3.23
CA ALA A 87 24.99 -5.51 4.39
C ALA A 87 23.72 -6.26 4.81
N SER A 88 23.82 -7.59 4.87
CA SER A 88 22.71 -8.45 5.27
C SER A 88 22.25 -8.13 6.69
N PHE A 89 20.96 -8.29 6.91
CA PHE A 89 20.34 -8.25 8.23
C PHE A 89 21.01 -9.29 9.15
N PRO A 90 21.55 -8.90 10.32
CA PRO A 90 22.35 -9.79 11.16
C PRO A 90 21.52 -10.75 12.04
N GLY A 91 20.22 -10.54 12.18
CA GLY A 91 19.36 -11.45 12.93
C GLY A 91 18.92 -12.67 12.12
N THR A 92 18.03 -13.48 12.70
CA THR A 92 17.54 -14.70 12.05
C THR A 92 16.79 -14.40 10.74
N SER A 93 17.11 -15.13 9.67
CA SER A 93 16.40 -15.07 8.41
C SER A 93 14.91 -15.35 8.57
N ARG A 94 14.06 -14.50 8.00
CA ARG A 94 12.61 -14.52 8.26
C ARG A 94 11.81 -13.89 7.11
N SER A 95 10.51 -14.15 7.08
CA SER A 95 9.54 -13.49 6.19
C SER A 95 8.43 -12.79 6.97
N SER A 96 7.53 -12.09 6.27
CA SER A 96 6.36 -11.43 6.85
C SER A 96 6.71 -10.48 8.02
N SER A 97 7.87 -9.84 7.91
CA SER A 97 8.34 -8.83 8.86
C SER A 97 7.71 -7.48 8.54
N THR A 98 8.09 -6.45 9.29
CA THR A 98 7.64 -5.09 9.03
C THR A 98 8.81 -4.13 9.03
N ALA A 99 8.67 -3.05 8.27
CA ALA A 99 9.69 -2.02 8.18
C ALA A 99 9.08 -0.65 7.93
N PHE A 100 9.84 0.38 8.28
CA PHE A 100 9.52 1.77 7.98
C PHE A 100 10.81 2.58 7.84
N SER A 101 10.69 3.85 7.44
CA SER A 101 11.82 4.78 7.38
C SER A 101 11.52 6.06 8.14
N VAL A 102 12.50 6.52 8.92
CA VAL A 102 12.46 7.76 9.70
C VAL A 102 13.88 8.32 9.75
N GLY A 103 14.03 9.64 9.62
CA GLY A 103 15.33 10.30 9.78
C GLY A 103 16.43 9.80 8.84
N GLY A 104 16.07 9.39 7.61
CA GLY A 104 17.01 8.87 6.62
C GLY A 104 17.56 7.46 6.91
N LYS A 105 16.92 6.71 7.82
CA LYS A 105 17.28 5.34 8.19
C LYS A 105 16.10 4.39 8.02
N GLY A 106 16.42 3.12 7.80
CA GLY A 106 15.44 2.04 7.75
C GLY A 106 15.33 1.36 9.11
N TYR A 107 14.12 0.94 9.47
CA TYR A 107 13.88 0.16 10.68
C TYR A 107 13.17 -1.12 10.30
N PHE A 108 13.58 -2.24 10.88
CA PHE A 108 13.10 -3.57 10.56
C PHE A 108 12.89 -4.38 11.84
N GLY A 109 11.80 -5.13 11.90
CA GLY A 109 11.58 -6.06 13.00
C GLY A 109 10.38 -6.96 12.79
N THR A 110 10.06 -7.72 13.84
CA THR A 110 9.02 -8.76 13.82
C THR A 110 9.33 -9.88 12.81
N GLY A 111 8.32 -10.62 12.35
CA GLY A 111 8.43 -11.65 11.32
C GLY A 111 8.36 -13.08 11.84
N TYR A 112 8.52 -14.03 10.93
CA TYR A 112 8.40 -15.46 11.17
C TYR A 112 9.45 -16.25 10.38
N ASP A 113 10.08 -17.24 11.03
CA ASP A 113 11.11 -18.11 10.42
C ASP A 113 10.58 -19.52 10.04
N GLY A 114 9.26 -19.71 10.05
CA GLY A 114 8.64 -21.03 9.88
C GLY A 114 8.42 -21.80 11.19
N LYS A 115 8.88 -21.26 12.33
CA LYS A 115 8.71 -21.86 13.66
C LYS A 115 8.39 -20.85 14.76
N ASN A 116 9.15 -19.77 14.84
CA ASN A 116 9.10 -18.75 15.86
C ASN A 116 8.68 -17.40 15.26
N TYR A 117 7.83 -16.69 15.99
CA TYR A 117 7.61 -15.27 15.75
C TYR A 117 8.70 -14.45 16.43
N TYR A 118 8.99 -13.28 15.88
CA TYR A 118 10.02 -12.38 16.40
C TYR A 118 9.47 -11.04 16.87
N ASN A 119 10.20 -10.36 17.75
CA ASN A 119 9.97 -8.98 18.21
C ASN A 119 11.29 -8.18 18.37
N ASP A 120 12.43 -8.74 17.96
CA ASP A 120 13.67 -7.97 17.88
C ASP A 120 13.53 -6.84 16.86
N PHE A 121 14.29 -5.78 17.09
CA PHE A 121 14.16 -4.54 16.34
C PHE A 121 15.53 -3.98 15.96
N TRP A 122 15.65 -3.52 14.73
CA TRP A 122 16.93 -3.18 14.12
C TRP A 122 16.81 -1.92 13.26
N GLU A 123 17.87 -1.12 13.28
CA GLU A 123 18.06 0.05 12.43
C GLU A 123 19.12 -0.25 11.36
N TYR A 124 18.83 0.10 10.12
CA TYR A 124 19.78 0.12 9.01
C TYR A 124 20.18 1.56 8.70
N ASN A 125 21.49 1.82 8.70
CA ASN A 125 22.07 3.08 8.26
C ASN A 125 22.67 2.90 6.84
N PRO A 126 22.05 3.52 5.80
CA PRO A 126 22.56 3.39 4.44
C PRO A 126 23.92 4.08 4.23
N GLY A 127 24.23 5.14 5.00
CA GLY A 127 25.48 5.88 4.90
C GLY A 127 26.71 5.09 5.36
N THR A 128 26.53 4.20 6.35
CA THR A 128 27.60 3.29 6.82
C THR A 128 27.43 1.87 6.32
N ASN A 129 26.36 1.57 5.57
CA ASN A 129 25.95 0.23 5.17
C ASN A 129 25.99 -0.77 6.35
N ALA A 130 25.38 -0.41 7.47
CA ALA A 130 25.46 -1.21 8.69
C ALA A 130 24.14 -1.26 9.43
N TRP A 131 23.91 -2.39 10.10
CA TRP A 131 22.78 -2.61 11.00
C TRP A 131 23.19 -2.35 12.45
N SER A 132 22.25 -1.88 13.26
CA SER A 132 22.40 -1.73 14.71
C SER A 132 21.15 -2.28 15.41
N SER A 133 21.35 -3.10 16.44
CA SER A 133 20.25 -3.54 17.30
C SER A 133 19.70 -2.35 18.08
N LYS A 134 18.38 -2.31 18.21
CA LYS A 134 17.61 -1.29 18.92
C LYS A 134 16.78 -1.94 20.02
N LYS A 135 16.09 -1.12 20.80
CA LYS A 135 15.11 -1.61 21.77
C LYS A 135 14.07 -2.49 21.07
N ASP A 136 13.99 -3.75 21.50
CA ASP A 136 12.99 -4.69 21.01
C ASP A 136 11.57 -4.13 21.10
N TYR A 137 10.75 -4.52 20.13
CA TYR A 137 9.33 -4.17 20.12
C TYR A 137 8.64 -4.78 21.37
N PRO A 138 7.96 -3.97 22.20
CA PRO A 138 7.42 -4.41 23.48
C PRO A 138 6.13 -5.22 23.36
N GLY A 139 5.43 -5.14 22.22
CA GLY A 139 4.31 -6.02 21.95
C GLY A 139 4.75 -7.46 21.71
N SER A 140 3.81 -8.40 21.78
CA SER A 140 4.11 -9.82 21.52
C SER A 140 4.76 -10.02 20.14
N ALA A 141 5.69 -10.96 20.04
CA ALA A 141 6.27 -11.38 18.77
C ALA A 141 5.18 -11.81 17.78
N ARG A 142 5.32 -11.39 16.51
CA ARG A 142 4.26 -11.52 15.49
C ARG A 142 4.80 -11.43 14.06
N ASN A 143 3.96 -11.73 13.09
CA ASN A 143 4.20 -11.48 11.67
C ASN A 143 3.03 -10.66 11.06
N ASP A 144 3.17 -10.27 9.79
CA ASP A 144 2.13 -9.57 9.01
C ASP A 144 1.58 -8.31 9.70
N ALA A 145 2.44 -7.68 10.51
CA ALA A 145 2.15 -6.45 11.25
C ALA A 145 2.24 -5.22 10.33
N ILE A 146 1.64 -4.13 10.79
CA ILE A 146 1.66 -2.84 10.12
C ILE A 146 2.75 -2.00 10.76
N ALA A 147 3.55 -1.32 9.93
CA ALA A 147 4.44 -0.27 10.40
C ALA A 147 4.52 0.90 9.43
N PHE A 148 4.78 2.08 9.96
CA PHE A 148 4.92 3.32 9.21
C PHE A 148 5.74 4.34 10.01
N GLY A 149 6.37 5.28 9.32
CA GLY A 149 7.06 6.43 9.93
C GLY A 149 6.22 7.69 9.76
N LEU A 150 6.10 8.49 10.83
CA LEU A 150 5.51 9.82 10.81
C LEU A 150 6.46 10.79 11.50
N SER A 151 6.76 11.91 10.86
CA SER A 151 7.69 12.93 11.32
C SER A 151 9.05 12.31 11.71
N ASP A 152 9.36 12.27 13.00
CA ASP A 152 10.58 11.74 13.59
C ASP A 152 10.36 10.42 14.36
N LYS A 153 9.20 9.77 14.20
CA LYS A 153 8.81 8.57 14.97
C LYS A 153 8.32 7.43 14.11
N GLY A 154 8.57 6.22 14.60
CA GLY A 154 8.08 4.98 14.02
C GLY A 154 6.83 4.48 14.71
N TYR A 155 5.98 3.77 14.01
CA TYR A 155 4.76 3.18 14.56
C TYR A 155 4.68 1.73 14.11
N LEU A 156 4.32 0.83 15.03
CA LEU A 156 4.21 -0.60 14.77
C LEU A 156 3.01 -1.16 15.52
N GLY A 157 2.19 -1.95 14.84
CA GLY A 157 1.05 -2.60 15.49
C GLY A 157 0.35 -3.63 14.64
N SER A 158 -0.78 -4.12 15.13
CA SER A 158 -1.59 -5.14 14.46
C SER A 158 -0.80 -6.44 14.20
N GLY A 159 -1.18 -7.23 13.20
CA GLY A 159 -0.49 -8.47 12.82
C GLY A 159 -1.04 -9.73 13.47
N TYR A 160 -0.25 -10.80 13.43
CA TYR A 160 -0.67 -12.14 13.82
C TYR A 160 0.40 -12.91 14.58
N ASN A 161 -0.02 -13.67 15.60
CA ASN A 161 0.87 -14.57 16.36
C ASN A 161 0.17 -15.87 16.81
N GLY A 162 -0.84 -16.29 16.06
CA GLY A 162 -1.87 -17.24 16.51
C GLY A 162 -3.17 -16.56 16.92
N ASN A 163 -3.14 -15.24 17.13
CA ASN A 163 -4.31 -14.38 17.31
C ASN A 163 -4.16 -13.14 16.41
N TYR A 164 -5.28 -12.59 15.94
CA TYR A 164 -5.29 -11.29 15.26
C TYR A 164 -5.09 -10.17 16.29
N LEU A 165 -4.32 -9.15 15.93
CA LEU A 165 -3.89 -8.09 16.84
C LEU A 165 -4.29 -6.70 16.30
N LYS A 166 -4.33 -5.72 17.21
CA LYS A 166 -4.62 -4.30 16.90
C LYS A 166 -3.99 -3.28 17.83
N ASP A 167 -3.23 -3.75 18.82
CA ASP A 167 -2.34 -2.91 19.62
C ASP A 167 -1.39 -2.15 18.70
N PHE A 168 -1.00 -0.96 19.12
CA PHE A 168 -0.06 -0.10 18.41
C PHE A 168 0.90 0.54 19.41
N TYR A 169 2.14 0.70 18.97
CA TYR A 169 3.20 1.35 19.73
C TYR A 169 3.92 2.37 18.85
N CYS A 170 4.39 3.43 19.49
CA CYS A 170 5.22 4.46 18.91
C CYS A 170 6.67 4.25 19.36
N TYR A 171 7.62 4.26 18.43
CA TYR A 171 9.05 4.22 18.66
C TYR A 171 9.65 5.61 18.49
N ASP A 172 10.47 6.02 19.45
CA ASP A 172 11.26 7.23 19.38
C ASP A 172 12.74 6.87 19.12
N PRO A 173 13.27 7.11 17.92
CA PRO A 173 14.66 6.80 17.58
C PRO A 173 15.70 7.62 18.34
N GLN A 174 15.35 8.79 18.88
CA GLN A 174 16.29 9.64 19.61
C GLN A 174 16.59 9.08 21.00
N THR A 175 15.58 8.49 21.63
CA THR A 175 15.69 7.92 22.98
C THR A 175 15.77 6.39 22.99
N ASP A 176 15.58 5.73 21.85
CA ASP A 176 15.50 4.27 21.73
C ASP A 176 14.44 3.66 22.66
N THR A 177 13.25 4.27 22.67
CA THR A 177 12.14 3.87 23.56
C THR A 177 10.85 3.66 22.80
N TRP A 178 10.02 2.76 23.32
CA TRP A 178 8.67 2.51 22.84
C TRP A 178 7.62 3.00 23.85
N GLU A 179 6.52 3.52 23.33
CA GLU A 179 5.31 3.88 24.08
C GLU A 179 4.11 3.17 23.47
N GLN A 180 3.27 2.54 24.29
CA GLN A 180 2.00 2.01 23.80
C GLN A 180 1.03 3.16 23.54
N ILE A 181 0.46 3.19 22.34
CA ILE A 181 -0.52 4.21 21.95
C ILE A 181 -1.90 3.60 21.77
N VAL A 182 -2.87 4.44 21.41
CA VAL A 182 -4.22 3.98 21.08
C VAL A 182 -4.18 2.92 19.97
N SER A 183 -4.85 1.81 20.23
CA SER A 183 -4.99 0.70 19.28
C SER A 183 -5.71 1.15 18.02
N LEU A 184 -5.45 0.46 16.90
CA LEU A 184 -6.16 0.68 15.65
C LEU A 184 -7.69 0.62 15.87
N GLY A 185 -8.40 1.53 15.20
CA GLY A 185 -9.85 1.55 15.19
C GLY A 185 -10.45 0.27 14.59
N GLY A 186 -11.71 0.02 14.89
CA GLY A 186 -12.45 -1.13 14.34
C GLY A 186 -11.82 -2.48 14.68
N SER A 187 -11.72 -3.33 13.66
CA SER A 187 -11.32 -4.73 13.79
C SER A 187 -9.81 -4.95 13.87
N LYS A 188 -9.42 -6.02 14.58
CA LYS A 188 -8.08 -6.62 14.48
C LYS A 188 -7.81 -7.04 13.05
N ARG A 189 -6.55 -7.12 12.63
CA ARG A 189 -6.20 -7.54 11.26
C ARG A 189 -4.76 -8.02 11.17
N ARG A 190 -4.46 -8.68 10.06
CA ARG A 190 -3.09 -8.94 9.57
C ARG A 190 -3.05 -8.71 8.07
N GLY A 191 -1.86 -8.46 7.53
CA GLY A 191 -1.67 -8.33 6.08
C GLY A 191 -2.47 -7.19 5.46
N ALA A 192 -2.68 -6.13 6.24
CA ALA A 192 -3.37 -4.92 5.80
C ALA A 192 -2.46 -4.05 4.93
N ALA A 193 -3.05 -3.20 4.10
CA ALA A 193 -2.32 -2.20 3.37
C ALA A 193 -2.13 -0.94 4.23
N CYS A 194 -0.96 -0.32 4.12
CA CYS A 194 -0.64 0.91 4.82
C CYS A 194 0.15 1.86 3.92
N PHE A 195 -0.13 3.16 4.05
CA PHE A 195 0.56 4.23 3.35
C PHE A 195 0.52 5.52 4.17
N VAL A 196 1.42 6.45 3.87
CA VAL A 196 1.54 7.75 4.55
C VAL A 196 1.41 8.86 3.53
N ILE A 197 0.47 9.78 3.75
CA ILE A 197 0.32 10.99 2.95
C ILE A 197 0.36 12.19 3.89
N ASN A 198 1.24 13.15 3.62
CA ASN A 198 1.34 14.40 4.38
C ASN A 198 1.37 14.19 5.91
N ASP A 199 2.22 13.24 6.35
CA ASP A 199 2.40 12.88 7.76
C ASP A 199 1.15 12.30 8.46
N ILE A 200 0.22 11.77 7.69
CA ILE A 200 -0.94 11.02 8.16
C ILE A 200 -0.81 9.58 7.67
N ALA A 201 -0.88 8.61 8.59
CA ALA A 201 -0.90 7.20 8.23
C ALA A 201 -2.31 6.75 7.91
N TYR A 202 -2.45 5.85 6.93
CA TYR A 202 -3.70 5.28 6.50
C TYR A 202 -3.59 3.76 6.55
N VAL A 203 -4.64 3.08 7.03
CA VAL A 203 -4.71 1.62 7.15
C VAL A 203 -6.06 1.14 6.66
N CYS A 204 -6.05 0.30 5.62
CA CYS A 204 -7.22 -0.36 5.08
C CYS A 204 -6.96 -1.84 4.84
N SER A 205 -8.01 -2.58 4.47
CA SER A 205 -7.87 -3.97 4.06
C SER A 205 -7.29 -4.86 5.18
N GLY A 206 -6.82 -6.05 4.81
CA GLY A 206 -6.34 -7.09 5.71
C GLY A 206 -7.42 -8.13 5.99
N PHE A 207 -7.09 -9.03 6.91
CA PHE A 207 -7.94 -10.17 7.21
C PHE A 207 -8.11 -10.35 8.71
N ASN A 208 -9.33 -10.69 9.12
CA ASN A 208 -9.69 -10.94 10.50
C ASN A 208 -10.68 -12.09 10.59
N ASN A 209 -10.32 -13.15 11.30
CA ASN A 209 -11.23 -14.24 11.67
C ASN A 209 -12.12 -14.78 10.52
N GLY A 210 -11.55 -14.98 9.33
CA GLY A 210 -12.29 -15.51 8.18
C GLY A 210 -12.82 -14.45 7.21
N GLU A 211 -12.71 -13.17 7.54
CA GLU A 211 -13.29 -12.07 6.76
C GLU A 211 -12.23 -11.05 6.30
N TYR A 212 -12.40 -10.53 5.09
CA TYR A 212 -11.64 -9.38 4.60
C TYR A 212 -12.17 -8.10 5.22
N VAL A 213 -11.28 -7.29 5.75
CA VAL A 213 -11.65 -6.12 6.54
C VAL A 213 -12.03 -4.95 5.63
N LYS A 214 -13.19 -4.35 5.91
CA LYS A 214 -13.86 -3.35 5.07
C LYS A 214 -13.67 -1.90 5.52
N ASP A 215 -13.34 -1.72 6.79
CA ASP A 215 -13.16 -0.39 7.37
C ASP A 215 -11.84 0.25 6.93
N PHE A 216 -11.81 1.58 6.98
CA PHE A 216 -10.66 2.38 6.59
C PHE A 216 -10.38 3.44 7.66
N TRP A 217 -9.11 3.58 8.03
CA TRP A 217 -8.71 4.41 9.16
C TRP A 217 -7.51 5.28 8.80
N LYS A 218 -7.51 6.51 9.29
CA LYS A 218 -6.31 7.35 9.32
C LYS A 218 -5.85 7.63 10.74
N TYR A 219 -4.55 7.75 10.96
CA TYR A 219 -3.94 8.18 12.21
C TYR A 219 -3.32 9.55 12.04
N ASP A 220 -3.78 10.50 12.84
CA ASP A 220 -3.21 11.84 12.92
C ASP A 220 -2.35 11.94 14.19
N PRO A 221 -1.02 12.08 14.07
CA PRO A 221 -0.12 12.13 15.22
C PRO A 221 -0.34 13.40 16.07
N SER A 222 -0.85 14.48 15.50
CA SER A 222 -1.18 15.71 16.23
C SER A 222 -2.38 15.52 17.17
N GLN A 223 -3.30 14.64 16.78
CA GLN A 223 -4.51 14.32 17.56
C GLN A 223 -4.37 13.03 18.36
N LYS A 224 -3.30 12.27 18.14
CA LYS A 224 -2.99 10.97 18.77
C LYS A 224 -4.16 9.99 18.72
N ARG A 225 -4.91 9.96 17.60
CA ARG A 225 -6.09 9.11 17.46
C ARG A 225 -6.28 8.59 16.03
N TRP A 226 -6.92 7.43 15.96
CA TRP A 226 -7.45 6.88 14.71
C TRP A 226 -8.82 7.51 14.40
N ILE A 227 -9.05 7.83 13.14
CA ILE A 227 -10.28 8.43 12.62
C ILE A 227 -10.79 7.53 11.51
N GLN A 228 -12.04 7.07 11.62
CA GLN A 228 -12.66 6.26 10.58
C GLN A 228 -12.95 7.12 9.35
N LEU A 229 -12.63 6.57 8.20
CA LEU A 229 -12.95 7.09 6.87
C LEU A 229 -14.10 6.26 6.28
N ARG A 230 -14.53 6.59 5.06
CA ARG A 230 -15.51 5.75 4.36
C ARG A 230 -15.00 4.33 4.18
N ASP A 231 -15.91 3.36 4.30
CA ASP A 231 -15.59 1.97 4.05
C ASP A 231 -15.11 1.77 2.60
N ILE A 232 -14.24 0.79 2.42
CA ILE A 232 -13.66 0.44 1.11
C ILE A 232 -14.48 -0.63 0.39
N THR A 233 -15.77 -0.70 0.68
CA THR A 233 -16.73 -1.56 -0.02
C THR A 233 -18.09 -0.89 -0.06
N ASP A 234 -18.95 -1.33 -0.97
CA ASP A 234 -20.35 -0.94 -1.04
C ASP A 234 -21.08 -1.36 0.26
N THR A 235 -21.31 -0.39 1.16
CA THR A 235 -22.00 -0.60 2.44
C THR A 235 -23.22 0.28 2.63
N SER A 236 -23.54 1.12 1.65
CA SER A 236 -24.60 2.12 1.75
C SER A 236 -25.31 2.34 0.42
N ASP A 237 -26.45 3.03 0.43
CA ASP A 237 -27.14 3.42 -0.82
C ASP A 237 -26.46 4.60 -1.54
N ALA A 238 -25.27 5.02 -1.10
CA ALA A 238 -24.53 6.10 -1.74
C ALA A 238 -23.94 5.61 -3.07
N THR A 239 -23.88 6.48 -4.08
CA THR A 239 -23.43 6.05 -5.41
C THR A 239 -21.91 6.01 -5.56
N TYR A 240 -21.16 6.59 -4.61
CA TYR A 240 -19.70 6.69 -4.71
C TYR A 240 -19.00 5.34 -4.51
N ASP A 241 -19.60 4.42 -3.75
CA ASP A 241 -19.08 3.10 -3.40
C ASP A 241 -19.68 1.96 -4.23
N ASN A 242 -20.61 2.24 -5.15
CA ASN A 242 -21.20 1.24 -6.07
C ASN A 242 -20.15 0.42 -6.84
N LYS A 243 -18.96 0.99 -7.09
CA LYS A 243 -17.84 0.31 -7.77
C LYS A 243 -16.86 -0.38 -6.80
N TYR A 244 -16.97 -0.20 -5.48
CA TYR A 244 -16.02 -0.71 -4.48
C TYR A 244 -16.21 -2.22 -4.21
N ASN A 245 -16.07 -3.02 -5.26
CA ASN A 245 -16.26 -4.48 -5.22
C ASN A 245 -14.96 -5.25 -4.91
N SER A 246 -13.80 -4.59 -4.97
CA SER A 246 -12.50 -5.27 -5.01
C SER A 246 -11.35 -4.50 -4.36
N ILE A 247 -11.62 -3.44 -3.60
CA ILE A 247 -10.58 -2.77 -2.80
C ILE A 247 -10.14 -3.68 -1.63
N THR A 248 -11.08 -4.35 -0.97
CA THR A 248 -10.88 -5.21 0.22
C THR A 248 -10.04 -6.45 -0.07
N ARG A 249 -8.78 -6.49 0.39
CA ARG A 249 -7.83 -7.55 0.06
C ARG A 249 -6.91 -7.87 1.24
N ILE A 250 -6.21 -8.99 1.20
CA ILE A 250 -5.06 -9.27 2.08
C ILE A 250 -3.77 -9.26 1.28
N TYR A 251 -2.67 -8.81 1.90
CA TYR A 251 -1.31 -8.83 1.35
C TYR A 251 -1.17 -8.10 0.00
N GLY A 252 -2.05 -7.12 -0.23
CA GLY A 252 -1.83 -6.08 -1.24
C GLY A 252 -0.80 -5.09 -0.73
N VAL A 253 -0.25 -4.31 -1.65
CA VAL A 253 0.71 -3.26 -1.33
C VAL A 253 0.18 -1.90 -1.74
N ALA A 254 0.60 -0.90 -0.98
CA ALA A 254 0.30 0.49 -1.28
C ALA A 254 1.58 1.29 -1.43
N PHE A 255 1.51 2.33 -2.26
CA PHE A 255 2.54 3.34 -2.41
C PHE A 255 1.88 4.68 -2.73
N VAL A 256 2.61 5.79 -2.63
CA VAL A 256 2.06 7.14 -2.74
C VAL A 256 2.77 7.91 -3.84
N ILE A 257 2.02 8.39 -4.82
CA ILE A 257 2.52 9.29 -5.87
C ILE A 257 1.71 10.58 -5.80
N ASP A 258 2.38 11.73 -5.77
CA ASP A 258 1.76 13.06 -5.78
C ASP A 258 0.62 13.25 -4.75
N GLY A 259 0.82 12.69 -3.55
CA GLY A 259 -0.14 12.77 -2.45
C GLY A 259 -1.40 11.92 -2.64
N GLN A 260 -1.41 11.01 -3.61
CA GLN A 260 -2.45 10.01 -3.83
C GLN A 260 -1.89 8.61 -3.55
N ALA A 261 -2.66 7.74 -2.91
CA ALA A 261 -2.22 6.37 -2.65
C ALA A 261 -2.74 5.41 -3.69
N TYR A 262 -1.93 4.46 -4.10
CA TYR A 262 -2.26 3.42 -5.06
C TYR A 262 -2.20 2.08 -4.35
N LEU A 263 -3.29 1.31 -4.37
CA LEU A 263 -3.39 -0.03 -3.80
C LEU A 263 -3.55 -1.04 -4.93
N THR A 264 -2.64 -2.00 -5.01
CA THR A 264 -2.68 -3.06 -6.04
C THR A 264 -2.23 -4.41 -5.47
N CYS A 265 -2.29 -5.46 -6.29
CA CYS A 265 -1.90 -6.83 -5.92
C CYS A 265 -2.69 -7.35 -4.70
N GLY A 266 -2.24 -8.47 -4.12
CA GLY A 266 -2.94 -9.15 -3.04
C GLY A 266 -4.11 -9.98 -3.55
N GLY A 267 -5.05 -10.33 -2.67
CA GLY A 267 -6.23 -11.10 -3.11
C GLY A 267 -7.35 -11.21 -2.09
N ALA A 268 -8.52 -11.62 -2.58
CA ALA A 268 -9.68 -11.97 -1.78
C ALA A 268 -10.79 -12.69 -2.60
N PRO A 269 -10.87 -14.04 -2.58
CA PRO A 269 -9.80 -14.99 -2.24
C PRO A 269 -8.75 -15.10 -3.36
N ASP A 270 -9.16 -14.79 -4.59
CA ASP A 270 -8.31 -14.84 -5.75
C ASP A 270 -7.35 -13.66 -5.80
N LEU A 271 -6.20 -13.87 -6.45
CA LEU A 271 -5.23 -12.83 -6.67
C LEU A 271 -5.81 -11.75 -7.58
N ARG A 272 -5.49 -10.49 -7.27
CA ARG A 272 -5.99 -9.31 -7.99
C ARG A 272 -4.86 -8.62 -8.70
N SER A 273 -5.16 -8.09 -9.88
CA SER A 273 -4.31 -7.14 -10.61
C SER A 273 -4.89 -5.73 -10.61
N ASN A 274 -6.14 -5.55 -10.21
CA ASN A 274 -6.73 -4.22 -10.27
C ASN A 274 -6.12 -3.26 -9.24
N THR A 275 -5.96 -2.02 -9.67
CA THR A 275 -5.32 -0.96 -8.92
C THR A 275 -6.36 0.10 -8.58
N TRP A 276 -6.35 0.54 -7.34
CA TRP A 276 -7.24 1.60 -6.86
C TRP A 276 -6.42 2.78 -6.39
N LYS A 277 -6.82 3.98 -6.78
CA LYS A 277 -6.22 5.24 -6.35
C LYS A 277 -7.10 5.91 -5.31
N TYR A 278 -6.54 6.24 -4.16
CA TYR A 278 -7.19 6.98 -3.08
C TYR A 278 -6.81 8.45 -3.11
N SER A 279 -7.83 9.32 -3.01
CA SER A 279 -7.67 10.76 -2.88
C SER A 279 -8.06 11.25 -1.48
N PRO A 280 -7.10 11.77 -0.67
CA PRO A 280 -7.39 12.22 0.68
C PRO A 280 -8.23 13.51 0.74
N THR A 281 -8.35 14.24 -0.37
CA THR A 281 -9.10 15.51 -0.47
C THR A 281 -10.61 15.31 -0.42
N ASN A 282 -11.11 14.17 -0.90
CA ASN A 282 -12.53 13.86 -0.98
C ASN A 282 -12.90 12.53 -0.31
N ASP A 283 -11.92 11.79 0.23
CA ASP A 283 -12.10 10.46 0.82
C ASP A 283 -12.77 9.48 -0.16
N LEU A 284 -12.24 9.42 -1.38
CA LEU A 284 -12.74 8.54 -2.44
C LEU A 284 -11.63 7.70 -3.06
N TRP A 285 -12.03 6.53 -3.52
CA TRP A 285 -11.21 5.62 -4.30
C TRP A 285 -11.74 5.60 -5.73
N GLU A 286 -10.83 5.55 -6.71
CA GLU A 286 -11.17 5.32 -8.11
C GLU A 286 -10.33 4.19 -8.68
N GLU A 287 -10.92 3.41 -9.58
CA GLU A 287 -10.19 2.37 -10.29
C GLU A 287 -9.28 3.04 -11.33
N VAL A 288 -8.05 2.55 -11.41
CA VAL A 288 -7.00 3.01 -12.33
C VAL A 288 -6.40 1.78 -13.00
N ALA A 289 -5.51 1.99 -13.98
CA ALA A 289 -4.96 0.91 -14.78
C ALA A 289 -4.43 -0.25 -13.93
N LYS A 290 -4.90 -1.44 -14.29
CA LYS A 290 -4.55 -2.68 -13.60
C LYS A 290 -3.05 -2.94 -13.73
N PHE A 291 -2.47 -3.50 -12.68
CA PHE A 291 -1.12 -4.03 -12.69
C PHE A 291 -0.94 -5.02 -13.86
N LYS A 292 0.05 -4.76 -14.72
CA LYS A 292 0.30 -5.53 -15.95
C LYS A 292 1.11 -6.81 -15.72
N GLY A 293 1.83 -6.90 -14.61
CA GLY A 293 2.49 -8.13 -14.21
C GLY A 293 1.50 -9.23 -13.80
N ALA A 294 2.00 -10.46 -13.70
CA ALA A 294 1.18 -11.57 -13.23
C ALA A 294 0.60 -11.30 -11.82
N PRO A 295 -0.72 -11.56 -11.58
CA PRO A 295 -1.34 -11.36 -10.26
C PRO A 295 -0.55 -12.06 -9.15
N ARG A 296 -0.32 -11.35 -8.03
CA ARG A 296 0.58 -11.81 -6.96
C ARG A 296 0.20 -11.27 -5.58
N THR A 297 0.64 -11.97 -4.54
CA THR A 297 0.46 -11.62 -3.12
C THR A 297 1.80 -11.53 -2.41
N ALA A 298 1.81 -10.92 -1.21
CA ALA A 298 2.97 -10.82 -0.34
C ALA A 298 4.18 -10.24 -1.09
N THR A 299 3.89 -9.19 -1.84
CA THR A 299 4.84 -8.41 -2.63
C THR A 299 5.37 -7.25 -1.78
N ALA A 300 6.39 -6.57 -2.28
CA ALA A 300 6.96 -5.37 -1.69
C ALA A 300 6.80 -4.22 -2.68
N SER A 301 6.72 -2.99 -2.15
CA SER A 301 6.64 -1.78 -2.96
C SER A 301 7.60 -0.71 -2.48
N PHE A 302 7.93 0.21 -3.39
CA PHE A 302 8.68 1.43 -3.12
C PHE A 302 7.98 2.61 -3.76
N SER A 303 8.31 3.82 -3.29
CA SER A 303 7.99 5.04 -4.01
C SER A 303 8.86 6.19 -3.53
N ASN A 304 9.31 7.01 -4.48
CA ASN A 304 10.00 8.27 -4.24
C ASN A 304 9.04 9.48 -4.16
N GLY A 305 7.73 9.26 -4.32
CA GLY A 305 6.71 10.31 -4.39
C GLY A 305 6.29 10.70 -5.82
N ASP A 306 7.11 10.39 -6.82
CA ASP A 306 6.84 10.67 -8.25
C ASP A 306 6.50 9.39 -9.04
N LYS A 307 7.04 8.25 -8.57
CA LYS A 307 6.92 6.92 -9.17
C LYS A 307 6.62 5.88 -8.11
N GLY A 308 5.95 4.81 -8.51
CA GLY A 308 5.61 3.69 -7.64
C GLY A 308 6.08 2.38 -8.23
N PHE A 309 6.70 1.53 -7.42
CA PHE A 309 7.30 0.28 -7.86
C PHE A 309 6.67 -0.91 -7.15
N ILE A 310 6.45 -1.99 -7.91
CA ILE A 310 6.08 -3.31 -7.40
C ILE A 310 7.25 -4.25 -7.63
N VAL A 311 7.70 -4.91 -6.57
CA VAL A 311 8.83 -5.85 -6.61
C VAL A 311 8.47 -7.17 -5.94
N THR A 312 8.97 -8.26 -6.51
CA THR A 312 8.87 -9.60 -5.91
C THR A 312 7.40 -10.01 -5.65
N GLY A 313 7.19 -11.00 -4.78
CA GLY A 313 5.88 -11.54 -4.44
C GLY A 313 5.73 -12.98 -4.94
N ARG A 314 4.53 -13.53 -4.75
CA ARG A 314 4.25 -14.90 -5.18
C ARG A 314 2.87 -15.11 -5.76
N SER A 315 2.78 -16.11 -6.62
CA SER A 315 1.52 -16.69 -7.10
C SER A 315 1.62 -18.21 -6.97
N ASN A 316 0.82 -18.79 -6.07
CA ASN A 316 0.95 -20.18 -5.67
C ASN A 316 2.39 -20.52 -5.24
N ASN A 317 3.04 -21.42 -5.99
CA ASN A 317 4.42 -21.85 -5.77
C ASN A 317 5.46 -21.03 -6.56
N TYR A 318 5.02 -20.13 -7.43
CA TYR A 318 5.90 -19.24 -8.19
C TYR A 318 6.23 -18.01 -7.37
N ARG A 319 7.48 -17.59 -7.46
CA ARG A 319 7.99 -16.36 -6.86
C ARG A 319 8.55 -15.51 -7.97
N PHE A 320 8.40 -14.22 -7.79
CA PHE A 320 8.69 -13.24 -8.82
C PHE A 320 9.99 -12.49 -8.49
N ASP A 321 10.67 -12.09 -9.54
CA ASP A 321 11.84 -11.21 -9.58
C ASP A 321 11.65 -10.06 -10.58
N ASP A 322 10.57 -10.05 -11.36
CA ASP A 322 10.19 -8.92 -12.21
C ASP A 322 9.78 -7.70 -11.38
N ILE A 323 10.07 -6.52 -11.93
CA ILE A 323 9.76 -5.22 -11.33
C ILE A 323 8.94 -4.41 -12.30
N TRP A 324 7.99 -3.67 -11.74
CA TRP A 324 7.10 -2.83 -12.50
C TRP A 324 7.02 -1.44 -11.88
N GLU A 325 7.06 -0.44 -12.74
CA GLU A 325 6.92 0.98 -12.42
C GLU A 325 5.54 1.48 -12.90
N LEU A 326 4.83 2.22 -12.06
CA LEU A 326 3.60 2.91 -12.43
C LEU A 326 3.88 4.35 -12.85
N HIS A 327 3.43 4.71 -14.04
CA HIS A 327 3.33 6.07 -14.56
C HIS A 327 1.88 6.54 -14.45
N PRO A 328 1.49 7.29 -13.42
CA PRO A 328 0.07 7.51 -13.08
C PRO A 328 -0.68 8.48 -14.01
N TYR A 329 0.02 9.22 -14.86
CA TYR A 329 -0.54 10.26 -15.74
C TYR A 329 -0.53 9.90 -17.22
N GLU A 330 -0.23 8.64 -17.52
CA GLU A 330 -0.30 8.08 -18.87
C GLU A 330 -1.57 7.22 -18.97
N TYR A 331 -2.25 7.27 -20.12
CA TYR A 331 -3.41 6.42 -20.37
C TYR A 331 -2.96 4.99 -20.71
N ASP A 332 -3.67 3.99 -20.19
CA ASP A 332 -3.52 2.60 -20.60
C ASP A 332 -4.28 2.35 -21.91
N ASP A 333 -3.57 2.39 -23.03
CA ASP A 333 -4.08 2.26 -24.41
C ASP A 333 -4.22 0.80 -24.89
N ASP A 334 -3.90 -0.18 -24.04
CA ASP A 334 -3.85 -1.60 -24.39
C ASP A 334 -5.23 -2.23 -24.72
N ASN A 335 -6.31 -1.45 -24.76
CA ASN A 335 -7.61 -1.90 -25.27
C ASN A 335 -7.69 -1.88 -26.82
N TYR A 336 -6.66 -1.38 -27.54
CA TYR A 336 -6.66 -1.29 -29.00
C TYR A 336 -5.78 -2.32 -29.74
N GLU A 337 -5.02 -3.16 -29.06
CA GLU A 337 -4.21 -4.20 -29.71
C GLU A 337 -4.94 -5.56 -29.79
N ASN A 338 -6.03 -5.61 -30.56
CA ASN A 338 -6.50 -6.85 -31.19
C ASN A 338 -7.13 -6.53 -32.55
N ASN A 339 -6.32 -6.58 -33.61
CA ASN A 339 -6.78 -6.77 -34.98
C ASN A 339 -6.01 -7.91 -35.65
#